data_AF-A0A124GGL8-F1
#
_entry.id   AF-A0A124GGL8-F1
#
_cell.length_a   1.000
_cell.length_b   1.000
_cell.length_c   1.000
_cell.angle_alpha   90.00
_cell.angle_beta   90.00
_cell.angle_gamma   90.00
#
_symmetry.space_group_name_H-M   'P 1'
#
loop_
_entity.id
_entity.type
_entity.pdbx_description
1 polymer ?
#
loop_
_entity_poly.entity_id
_entity_poly.type
_entity_poly.pdbx_seq_one_letter_code
_entity_poly.pdbx_strand_id
1 'polypeptide(L)' 'MSENRKLAAILAADVVGYSRLASADEGRTLARLRTLCSDLIDPIIAVHNSGQALNSSRSR' A
#
# COMPACT_ATOMS: atom_id res chain seq x y z
N MET A 1 -21.99 19.82 15.58
CA MET A 1 -21.14 18.62 15.39
C MET A 1 -19.72 19.03 15.71
N SER A 2 -19.09 18.43 16.72
CA SER A 2 -17.69 18.69 17.06
C SER A 2 -16.80 17.96 16.05
N GLU A 3 -16.05 18.71 15.24
CA GLU A 3 -15.05 18.16 14.32
C GLU A 3 -14.00 17.35 15.09
N ASN A 4 -13.89 16.04 14.81
CA ASN A 4 -12.89 15.19 15.44
C ASN A 4 -11.53 15.38 14.76
N ARG A 5 -10.74 16.33 15.27
CA ARG A 5 -9.39 16.62 14.78
C ARG A 5 -8.39 15.66 15.42
N LYS A 6 -7.78 14.79 14.61
CA LYS A 6 -6.74 13.85 15.04
C LYS A 6 -5.42 14.16 14.34
N LEU A 7 -4.31 14.16 15.10
CA LEU A 7 -2.96 14.18 14.53
C LEU A 7 -2.64 12.78 13.97
N ALA A 8 -2.18 12.72 12.73
CA ALA A 8 -1.83 11.48 12.04
C ALA A 8 -0.51 11.64 11.28
N ALA A 9 0.32 10.60 11.29
CA ALA A 9 1.46 10.47 10.39
C ALA A 9 0.97 9.90 9.06
N ILE A 10 1.33 10.55 7.95
CA ILE A 10 0.97 10.10 6.59
C ILE A 10 2.25 9.63 5.89
N LEU A 11 2.24 8.40 5.42
CA LEU A 11 3.29 7.83 4.58
C LEU A 11 2.75 7.60 3.17
N ALA A 12 3.48 8.08 2.17
CA ALA A 12 3.24 7.79 0.76
C ALA A 12 4.49 7.11 0.19
N ALA A 13 4.30 6.00 -0.53
CA ALA A 13 5.37 5.22 -1.15
C ALA A 13 4.92 4.74 -2.54
N ASP A 14 5.87 4.57 -3.46
CA ASP A 14 5.62 4.15 -4.84
C ASP A 14 6.70 3.14 -5.31
N VAL A 15 6.37 2.36 -6.34
CA VAL A 15 7.25 1.36 -6.94
C VAL A 15 7.99 1.96 -8.13
N VAL A 16 9.28 2.23 -7.96
CA VAL A 16 10.12 2.79 -9.03
C VAL A 16 10.15 1.87 -10.25
N GLY A 17 9.85 2.43 -11.42
CA GLY A 17 9.88 1.70 -12.68
C GLY A 17 8.72 0.72 -12.89
N TYR A 18 7.64 0.83 -12.10
CA TYR A 18 6.47 -0.04 -12.21
C TYR A 18 5.98 -0.21 -13.65
N SER A 19 5.82 0.88 -14.40
CA SER A 19 5.35 0.83 -15.80
C SER A 19 6.25 -0.03 -16.68
N ARG A 20 7.58 0.07 -16.51
CA ARG A 20 8.54 -0.75 -17.28
C ARG A 20 8.43 -2.23 -16.91
N LEU A 21 8.25 -2.55 -15.63
CA LEU A 21 8.08 -3.92 -15.15
C LEU A 21 6.77 -4.52 -15.68
N ALA A 22 5.67 -3.76 -15.57
CA ALA A 22 4.37 -4.18 -16.06
C ALA A 22 4.32 -4.35 -17.58
N SER A 23 4.99 -3.47 -18.35
CA SER A 23 5.09 -3.64 -19.82
C SER A 23 5.84 -4.89 -20.23
N ALA A 24 6.76 -5.40 -19.41
CA ALA A 24 7.49 -6.63 -19.68
C ALA A 24 6.66 -7.88 -19.30
N ASP A 25 5.99 -7.86 -18.15
CA ASP A 25 5.11 -8.92 -17.68
C ASP A 25 4.20 -8.37 -16.57
N GLU A 26 2.97 -8.01 -16.93
CA GLU A 26 1.99 -7.42 -16.02
C GLU A 26 1.58 -8.41 -14.91
N GLY A 27 1.27 -9.65 -15.28
CA GLY A 27 0.79 -10.67 -14.35
C GLY A 27 1.83 -11.01 -13.29
N ARG A 28 3.09 -11.19 -13.70
CA ARG A 28 4.21 -11.46 -12.77
C ARG A 28 4.51 -10.25 -11.90
N THR A 29 4.45 -9.04 -12.45
CA THR A 29 4.68 -7.80 -11.69
C THR A 29 3.63 -7.62 -10.60
N LEU A 30 2.35 -7.82 -10.94
CA LEU A 30 1.25 -7.73 -10.00
C LEU A 30 1.31 -8.82 -8.93
N ALA A 31 1.62 -10.06 -9.31
CA ALA A 31 1.79 -11.16 -8.36
C ALA A 31 2.88 -10.86 -7.33
N ARG A 32 4.05 -10.38 -7.79
CA ARG A 32 5.16 -9.98 -6.90
C ARG A 32 4.78 -8.84 -5.97
N LEU A 33 4.08 -7.82 -6.48
CA LEU A 33 3.63 -6.69 -5.67
C LEU A 33 2.64 -7.14 -4.60
N ARG A 34 1.70 -8.02 -4.95
CA ARG A 34 0.73 -8.58 -3.99
C ARG A 34 1.43 -9.40 -2.90
N THR A 35 2.38 -10.25 -3.26
CA THR A 35 3.19 -11.02 -2.29
C THR A 35 3.99 -10.09 -1.37
N LEU A 36 4.64 -9.05 -1.91
CA LEU A 36 5.35 -8.08 -1.09
C LEU A 36 4.42 -7.35 -0.12
N CYS A 37 3.21 -6.99 -0.58
CA CYS A 37 2.20 -6.38 0.28
C CYS A 37 1.76 -7.32 1.41
N SER A 38 1.36 -8.55 1.09
CA SER A 38 0.83 -9.50 2.08
C SER A 38 1.88 -9.99 3.07
N ASP A 39 3.11 -10.21 2.60
CA ASP A 39 4.12 -10.92 3.38
C ASP A 39 5.01 -9.97 4.19
N LEU A 40 5.06 -8.68 3.79
CA LEU A 40 5.95 -7.71 4.42
C LEU A 40 5.23 -6.41 4.81
N ILE A 41 4.55 -5.74 3.89
CA ILE A 41 4.01 -4.40 4.14
C ILE A 41 2.85 -4.45 5.14
N ASP A 42 1.85 -5.31 4.90
CA ASP A 42 0.68 -5.44 5.77
C ASP A 42 1.08 -5.87 7.20
N PRO A 43 1.96 -6.87 7.41
CA PRO A 43 2.47 -7.20 8.73
C PRO A 43 3.17 -6.03 9.44
N ILE A 44 4.01 -5.27 8.73
CA ILE A 44 4.71 -4.12 9.32
C ILE A 44 3.72 -3.04 9.74
N ILE A 45 2.71 -2.75 8.91
CA ILE A 45 1.64 -1.78 9.27
C ILE A 45 0.87 -2.27 10.50
N ALA A 46 0.52 -3.56 10.55
CA ALA A 46 -0.22 -4.15 11.66
C ALA A 46 0.56 -4.09 12.98
N VAL A 47 1.88 -4.34 12.96
CA VAL A 47 2.74 -4.22 14.15
C VAL A 47 2.69 -2.81 14.76
N HIS A 48 2.54 -1.78 13.93
CA HIS A 48 2.55 -0.40 14.40
C HIS A 48 1.20 0.07 14.96
N ASN A 49 0.12 -0.72 14.93
CA ASN A 49 -1.22 -0.52 15.54
C ASN A 49 -1.92 0.86 15.35
N SER A 50 -1.30 1.80 14.64
CA SER A 50 -1.80 3.15 14.38
C SER A 50 -1.84 3.48 12.89
N GLY A 51 -1.33 2.60 12.04
CA GLY A 51 -1.30 2.75 10.59
C GLY A 51 -2.39 1.94 9.91
N GLN A 52 -2.97 2.48 8.85
CA GLN A 52 -3.92 1.77 7.99
C GLN A 52 -3.50 2.03 6.55
N ALA A 53 -3.38 0.98 5.74
CA ALA A 53 -3.12 1.14 4.32
C ALA A 53 -4.33 1.79 3.65
N LEU A 54 -4.17 3.03 3.18
CA LEU A 54 -5.16 3.74 2.39
C LEU A 54 -4.72 3.68 0.92
N ASN A 55 -5.34 2.78 0.14
CA ASN A 55 -5.08 2.66 -1.28
C ASN A 55 -6.31 3.10 -2.10
N SER A 56 -6.05 3.79 -3.21
CA SER A 56 -7.07 4.34 -4.13
C SER A 56 -7.90 3.29 -4.87
N SER A 57 -7.60 1.99 -4.68
CA SER A 57 -8.23 0.87 -5.39
C SER A 57 -8.98 -0.11 -4.48
N ARG A 58 -9.15 0.19 -3.18
CA ARG A 58 -9.97 -0.65 -2.26
C ARG A 58 -11.49 -0.55 -2.51
N SER A 59 -11.91 0.11 -3.59
CA SER A 59 -13.29 0.05 -4.08
C SER A 59 -13.41 -1.09 -5.10
N ARG A 60 -13.58 -2.31 -4.57
CA ARG A 60 -14.33 -3.45 -5.15
C ARG A 60 -14.15 -4.69 -4.28
#